data_AF-A0A4V1RXX3-F1
#
_entry.id   AF-A0A4V1RXX3-F1
#
_cell.length_a   1.000
_cell.length_b   1.000
_cell.length_c   1.000
_cell.angle_alpha   90.00
_cell.angle_beta   90.00
_cell.angle_gamma   90.00
#
_symmetry.space_group_name_H-M   'P 1'
#
loop_
_entity.id
_entity.type
_entity.pdbx_description
1 polymer ?
#
loop_
_entity_poly.entity_id
_entity_poly.type
_entity_poly.pdbx_seq_one_letter_code
_entity_poly.pdbx_strand_id
1 'polypeptide(L)'
;MQLQFVSFATALAALFAGANAGCKPVGAGEGNNPLTCKSYPGPTAVGQKVLTGLQTLSAELTSNDSEWNDSRWKYTFTNLVNYKVNFAVQYWDPTGRKNNWQSFSYEPGESCPLNTVGKIQNIKLTC
;
A
#
# COMPACT_ATOMS: atom_id res chain seq x y z
N MET A 1 -40.87 -5.79 -20.48
CA MET A 1 -39.57 -5.43 -21.09
C MET A 1 -38.54 -5.38 -19.96
N GLN A 2 -37.86 -6.50 -19.72
CA GLN A 2 -36.80 -6.60 -18.71
C GLN A 2 -35.52 -5.96 -19.28
N LEU A 3 -35.01 -4.94 -18.62
CA LEU A 3 -33.66 -4.41 -18.88
C LEU A 3 -32.73 -4.96 -17.80
N GLN A 4 -32.01 -6.02 -18.16
CA GLN A 4 -30.80 -6.45 -17.47
C GLN A 4 -29.68 -5.49 -17.84
N PHE A 5 -29.07 -4.83 -16.85
CA PHE A 5 -27.75 -4.22 -17.03
C PHE A 5 -26.72 -4.97 -16.19
N VAL A 6 -26.06 -5.84 -16.94
CA VAL A 6 -24.75 -6.47 -16.81
C VAL A 6 -23.86 -5.95 -15.67
N SER A 7 -23.52 -6.86 -14.77
CA SER A 7 -22.40 -6.77 -13.83
C SER A 7 -21.08 -6.46 -14.54
N PHE A 8 -20.37 -5.43 -14.08
CA PHE A 8 -18.93 -5.31 -14.28
C PHE A 8 -18.23 -5.37 -12.93
N ALA A 9 -18.12 -6.59 -12.39
CA ALA A 9 -17.10 -6.93 -11.42
C ALA A 9 -15.81 -7.22 -12.20
N THR A 10 -15.03 -6.19 -12.54
CA THR A 10 -13.65 -6.39 -13.00
C THR A 10 -12.76 -6.63 -11.79
N ALA A 11 -12.65 -7.90 -11.43
CA ALA A 11 -11.63 -8.42 -10.55
C ALA A 11 -10.24 -8.16 -11.19
N LEU A 12 -9.52 -7.16 -10.67
CA LEU A 12 -8.07 -7.05 -10.84
C LEU A 12 -7.40 -7.25 -9.49
N ALA A 13 -7.61 -8.44 -8.92
CA ALA A 13 -6.98 -8.89 -7.69
C ALA A 13 -6.03 -10.05 -8.01
N ALA A 14 -4.96 -9.77 -8.76
CA ALA A 14 -3.92 -10.78 -8.97
C ALA A 14 -2.61 -10.12 -9.40
N LEU A 15 -1.84 -9.57 -8.45
CA LEU A 15 -0.42 -9.26 -8.67
C LEU A 15 0.40 -9.11 -7.36
N PHE A 16 0.05 -9.77 -6.25
CA PHE A 16 0.86 -9.72 -5.02
C PHE A 16 0.85 -11.05 -4.25
N ALA A 17 1.21 -12.16 -4.91
CA ALA A 17 1.35 -13.45 -4.25
C ALA A 17 2.79 -13.66 -3.75
N GLY A 18 3.10 -13.00 -2.62
CA GLY A 18 4.17 -13.40 -1.71
C GLY A 18 3.54 -13.48 -0.32
N ALA A 19 2.77 -14.54 -0.06
CA ALA A 19 1.98 -14.68 1.15
C ALA A 19 2.88 -14.97 2.36
N ASN A 20 3.37 -13.93 3.03
CA ASN A 20 3.64 -14.00 4.47
C ASN A 20 2.27 -13.92 5.17
N ALA A 21 2.01 -14.87 6.07
CA ALA A 21 0.66 -15.19 6.55
C ALA A 21 -0.12 -14.05 7.23
N GLY A 22 0.50 -12.93 7.62
CA GLY A 22 -0.23 -11.76 8.17
C GLY A 22 -0.11 -10.46 7.34
N CYS A 23 0.60 -10.46 6.20
CA CYS A 23 0.69 -9.31 5.30
C CYS A 23 -0.58 -9.19 4.44
N LYS A 24 -1.74 -9.06 5.09
CA LYS A 24 -3.05 -9.16 4.45
C LYS A 24 -3.48 -7.80 3.92
N PRO A 25 -3.59 -7.63 2.59
CA PRO A 25 -4.35 -6.52 2.06
C PRO A 25 -5.82 -6.71 2.40
N VAL A 26 -6.44 -5.68 2.98
CA VAL A 26 -7.85 -5.69 3.42
C VAL A 26 -8.74 -4.79 2.57
N GLY A 27 -8.15 -4.07 1.61
CA GLY A 27 -8.87 -3.20 0.69
C GLY A 27 -7.93 -2.56 -0.33
N ALA A 28 -8.48 -2.15 -1.46
CA ALA A 28 -7.78 -1.41 -2.50
C ALA A 28 -8.78 -0.58 -3.30
N GLY A 29 -8.28 0.43 -4.02
CA GLY A 29 -9.09 1.19 -4.93
C GLY A 29 -8.29 2.16 -5.78
N GLU A 30 -8.99 2.76 -6.73
CA GLU A 30 -8.44 3.79 -7.61
C GLU A 30 -8.70 5.19 -7.03
N GLY A 31 -7.84 6.13 -7.41
CA GLY A 31 -7.90 7.51 -6.93
C GLY A 31 -7.13 7.75 -5.63
N ASN A 32 -7.48 8.84 -4.96
CA ASN A 32 -6.82 9.23 -3.71
C ASN A 32 -7.24 8.32 -2.55
N ASN A 33 -6.34 8.12 -1.59
CA ASN A 33 -6.61 7.38 -0.37
C ASN A 33 -7.77 8.04 0.41
N PRO A 34 -8.89 7.32 0.59
CA PRO A 34 -10.14 7.88 1.11
C PRO A 34 -10.11 8.15 2.62
N LEU A 35 -9.10 7.66 3.35
CA LEU A 35 -8.99 7.92 4.78
C LEU A 35 -8.80 9.41 5.04
N THR A 36 -9.60 10.00 5.92
CA THR A 36 -9.50 11.41 6.34
C THR A 36 -8.48 11.63 7.46
N CYS A 37 -7.82 10.56 7.91
CA CYS A 37 -6.84 10.58 8.99
C CYS A 37 -5.53 11.27 8.59
N LYS A 38 -4.65 11.49 9.60
CA LYS A 38 -3.35 12.16 9.41
C LYS A 38 -2.52 11.45 8.35
N SER A 39 -1.99 12.25 7.42
CA SER A 39 -1.14 11.79 6.32
C SER A 39 0.33 11.92 6.68
N TYR A 40 1.08 10.85 6.41
CA TYR A 40 2.53 10.79 6.55
C TYR A 40 3.16 10.57 5.18
N PRO A 41 4.30 11.20 4.86
CA PRO A 41 4.98 10.96 3.59
C PRO A 41 5.59 9.55 3.57
N GLY A 42 5.61 8.93 2.38
CA GLY A 42 6.37 7.70 2.16
C GLY A 42 7.89 7.95 2.07
N PRO A 43 8.73 6.91 2.27
CA PRO A 43 10.16 7.03 2.06
C PRO A 43 10.49 7.24 0.58
N THR A 44 11.52 8.03 0.30
CA THR A 44 11.83 8.58 -1.02
C THR A 44 13.19 8.15 -1.58
N ALA A 45 14.09 7.66 -0.73
CA ALA A 45 15.41 7.15 -1.10
C ALA A 45 15.59 5.72 -0.57
N VAL A 46 16.33 4.88 -1.29
CA VAL A 46 16.62 3.50 -0.86
C VAL A 46 17.37 3.53 0.47
N GLY A 47 16.95 2.69 1.41
CA GLY A 47 17.41 2.66 2.80
C GLY A 47 16.76 3.71 3.70
N GLN A 48 15.95 4.64 3.16
CA GLN A 48 15.23 5.60 3.98
C GLN A 48 14.09 4.92 4.73
N LYS A 49 14.08 5.13 6.05
CA LYS A 49 13.00 4.73 6.95
C LYS A 49 12.19 5.94 7.40
N VAL A 50 10.86 5.83 7.35
CA VAL A 50 9.94 6.82 7.89
C VAL A 50 9.10 6.17 8.98
N LEU A 51 9.00 6.86 10.12
CA LEU A 51 8.15 6.45 11.24
C LEU A 51 6.85 7.25 11.20
N THR A 52 5.74 6.55 11.39
CA THR A 52 4.38 7.10 11.27
C THR A 52 3.60 6.86 12.56
N GLY A 53 2.57 7.68 12.81
CA GLY A 53 1.64 7.47 13.93
C GLY A 53 2.31 7.34 15.31
N LEU A 54 3.14 8.30 15.75
CA LEU A 54 3.88 8.19 17.02
C LEU A 54 4.75 6.93 17.11
N GLN A 55 5.43 6.58 16.01
CA GLN A 55 6.27 5.38 15.89
C GLN A 55 5.47 4.05 15.95
N THR A 56 4.20 4.09 15.56
CA THR A 56 3.35 2.89 15.45
C THR A 56 3.76 2.01 14.27
N LEU A 57 4.10 2.61 13.14
CA LEU A 57 4.42 1.90 11.90
C LEU A 57 5.68 2.49 11.25
N SER A 58 6.60 1.63 10.88
CA SER A 58 7.79 1.96 10.07
C SER A 58 7.53 1.60 8.62
N ALA A 59 7.94 2.45 7.69
CA ALA A 59 8.03 2.14 6.27
C ALA A 59 9.44 2.42 5.76
N GLU A 60 10.01 1.47 5.04
CA GLU A 60 11.36 1.56 4.49
C GLU A 60 11.32 1.30 2.98
N LEU A 61 11.99 2.13 2.18
CA LEU A 61 12.20 1.85 0.75
C LEU A 61 13.42 0.96 0.61
N THR A 62 13.22 -0.29 0.18
CA THR A 62 14.30 -1.29 0.10
C THR A 62 14.96 -1.36 -1.27
N SER A 63 14.23 -1.01 -2.34
CA SER A 63 14.75 -0.90 -3.70
C SER A 63 13.78 -0.12 -4.58
N ASN A 64 14.31 0.57 -5.58
CA ASN A 64 13.55 1.24 -6.63
C ASN A 64 14.15 0.88 -8.01
N ASP A 65 14.15 -0.42 -8.34
CA ASP A 65 14.65 -0.88 -9.64
C ASP A 65 13.78 -0.31 -10.77
N SER A 66 14.42 0.38 -11.71
CA SER A 66 13.78 1.00 -12.87
C SER A 66 14.03 0.24 -14.18
N GLU A 67 14.43 -1.02 -14.12
CA GLU A 67 14.73 -1.78 -15.33
C GLU A 67 13.44 -2.05 -16.13
N TRP A 68 13.43 -1.51 -17.36
CA TRP A 68 12.51 -1.70 -18.47
C TRP A 68 11.12 -2.26 -18.13
N ASN A 69 10.15 -1.34 -18.08
CA ASN A 69 8.69 -1.55 -18.12
C ASN A 69 7.98 -2.04 -16.86
N ASP A 70 8.66 -2.23 -15.73
CA ASP A 70 7.99 -2.62 -14.48
C ASP A 70 8.72 -2.01 -13.27
N SER A 71 8.73 -0.67 -13.18
CA SER A 71 9.33 0.08 -12.07
C SER A 71 8.66 -0.29 -10.76
N ARG A 72 9.15 -1.35 -10.10
CA ARG A 72 8.61 -1.87 -8.86
C ARG A 72 9.35 -1.26 -7.70
N TRP A 73 8.72 -0.27 -7.09
CA TRP A 73 9.16 0.28 -5.81
C TRP A 73 8.87 -0.75 -4.73
N LYS A 74 9.92 -1.23 -4.06
CA LYS A 74 9.86 -2.27 -3.04
C LYS A 74 10.01 -1.62 -1.67
N TYR A 75 9.05 -1.87 -0.80
CA TYR A 75 9.02 -1.33 0.54
C TYR A 75 8.98 -2.46 1.57
N THR A 76 9.42 -2.17 2.78
CA THR A 76 9.15 -3.00 3.96
C THR A 76 8.38 -2.16 4.96
N PHE A 77 7.22 -2.65 5.38
CA PHE A 77 6.40 -2.05 6.42
C PHE A 77 6.46 -2.90 7.68
N THR A 78 6.68 -2.28 8.83
CA THR A 78 6.79 -2.99 10.12
C THR A 78 5.87 -2.36 11.15
N ASN A 79 4.99 -3.16 11.75
CA ASN A 79 4.23 -2.79 12.92
C ASN A 79 5.15 -2.83 14.16
N LEU A 80 5.34 -1.68 14.80
CA LEU A 80 6.27 -1.52 15.92
C LEU A 80 5.59 -1.60 17.30
N VAL A 81 4.27 -1.83 17.33
CA VAL A 81 3.48 -1.84 18.57
C VAL A 81 2.93 -3.23 18.87
N ASN A 82 2.41 -3.39 20.08
CA ASN A 82 1.85 -4.65 20.59
C ASN A 82 0.35 -4.84 20.25
N TYR A 83 -0.20 -4.02 19.36
CA TYR A 83 -1.58 -4.10 18.90
C TYR A 83 -1.66 -4.12 17.36
N LYS A 84 -2.80 -4.57 16.84
CA LYS A 84 -3.07 -4.60 15.40
C LYS A 84 -3.12 -3.20 14.82
N VAL A 85 -2.37 -2.97 13.74
CA VAL A 85 -2.34 -1.68 13.04
C VAL A 85 -3.04 -1.83 11.70
N ASN A 86 -4.01 -0.96 11.43
CA ASN A 86 -4.57 -0.80 10.10
C ASN A 86 -4.06 0.50 9.48
N PHE A 87 -3.69 0.43 8.21
CA PHE A 87 -3.18 1.58 7.50
C PHE A 87 -3.48 1.45 6.01
N ALA A 88 -3.42 2.58 5.31
CA ALA A 88 -3.50 2.62 3.87
C ALA A 88 -2.33 3.42 3.28
N VAL A 89 -1.88 2.99 2.12
CA VAL A 89 -0.85 3.67 1.34
C VAL A 89 -1.46 4.14 0.03
N GLN A 90 -1.02 5.29 -0.46
CA GLN A 90 -1.33 5.80 -1.79
C GLN A 90 -0.05 5.84 -2.62
N TYR A 91 -0.12 5.40 -3.87
CA TYR A 91 0.98 5.49 -4.83
C TYR A 91 0.47 5.97 -6.20
N TRP A 92 1.36 6.60 -6.96
CA TRP A 92 1.07 6.97 -8.35
C TRP A 92 1.38 5.79 -9.26
N ASP A 93 0.42 5.38 -10.08
CA ASP A 93 0.60 4.40 -11.14
C ASP A 93 0.96 5.13 -12.45
N PRO A 94 2.21 5.01 -12.93
CA PRO A 94 2.64 5.69 -14.16
C PRO A 94 1.96 5.11 -15.41
N THR A 95 1.57 3.83 -15.40
CA THR A 95 0.92 3.15 -16.52
C THR A 95 -0.53 3.60 -16.64
N GLY A 96 -1.27 3.57 -15.53
CA GLY A 96 -2.65 4.04 -15.46
C GLY A 96 -2.80 5.57 -15.44
N ARG A 97 -1.68 6.32 -15.28
CA ARG A 97 -1.63 7.77 -15.08
C ARG A 97 -2.64 8.25 -14.03
N LYS A 98 -2.70 7.52 -12.91
CA LYS A 98 -3.66 7.77 -11.83
C LYS A 98 -3.08 7.38 -10.48
N ASN A 99 -3.69 7.89 -9.41
CA ASN A 99 -3.42 7.38 -8.07
C ASN A 99 -4.14 6.05 -7.85
N ASN A 100 -3.52 5.17 -7.08
CA ASN A 100 -4.15 3.99 -6.52
C ASN A 100 -3.83 3.96 -5.02
N TRP A 101 -4.64 3.22 -4.27
CA TRP A 101 -4.42 3.00 -2.85
C TRP A 101 -4.68 1.56 -2.46
N GLN A 102 -4.02 1.13 -1.38
CA GLN A 102 -4.19 -0.20 -0.79
C GLN A 102 -4.13 -0.09 0.72
N SER A 103 -5.01 -0.80 1.41
CA SER A 103 -5.07 -0.87 2.87
C SER A 103 -4.68 -2.24 3.38
N PHE A 104 -4.08 -2.25 4.57
CA PHE A 104 -3.52 -3.43 5.19
C PHE A 104 -3.87 -3.47 6.68
N SER A 105 -3.84 -4.68 7.24
CA SER A 105 -3.96 -4.93 8.67
C SER A 105 -2.81 -5.82 9.11
N TYR A 106 -1.90 -5.30 9.93
CA TYR A 106 -0.72 -6.03 10.40
C TYR A 106 -0.86 -6.37 11.88
N GLU A 107 -0.54 -7.61 12.23
CA GLU A 107 -0.50 -8.04 13.63
C GLU A 107 0.70 -7.42 14.36
N PRO A 108 0.76 -7.47 15.70
CA PRO A 108 1.87 -6.94 16.48
C PRO A 108 3.24 -7.46 16.02
N GLY A 109 4.20 -6.54 15.86
CA GLY A 109 5.59 -6.89 15.48
C GLY A 109 5.77 -7.34 14.03
N GLU A 110 4.70 -7.38 13.24
CA GLU A 110 4.74 -7.95 11.89
C GLU A 110 5.53 -7.07 10.92
N SER A 111 6.33 -7.69 10.05
CA SER A 111 7.14 -7.02 9.04
C SER A 111 6.90 -7.62 7.67
N CYS A 112 6.46 -6.78 6.73
CA CYS A 112 5.88 -7.21 5.48
C CYS A 112 6.44 -6.43 4.29
N PRO A 113 6.88 -7.13 3.23
CA PRO A 113 7.25 -6.48 1.99
C PRO A 113 6.00 -5.98 1.25
N LEU A 114 6.11 -4.82 0.61
CA LEU A 114 5.10 -4.27 -0.28
C LEU A 114 5.76 -3.79 -1.57
N ASN A 115 5.32 -4.36 -2.69
CA ASN A 115 5.74 -3.92 -4.01
C ASN A 115 4.66 -3.05 -4.62
N THR A 116 5.05 -1.94 -5.23
CA THR A 116 4.11 -1.01 -5.90
C THR A 116 4.69 -0.62 -7.26
N VAL A 117 3.81 -0.34 -8.22
CA VAL A 117 4.19 0.10 -9.58
C VAL A 117 4.74 1.53 -9.63
N GLY A 118 4.71 2.25 -8.51
CA GLY A 118 5.22 3.59 -8.41
C GLY A 118 5.38 4.03 -6.97
N LYS A 119 6.02 5.18 -6.79
CA LYS A 119 6.39 5.70 -5.48
C LYS A 119 5.17 5.90 -4.58
N ILE A 120 5.27 5.44 -3.33
CA ILE A 120 4.31 5.78 -2.27
C ILE A 120 4.39 7.27 -1.96
N GLN A 121 3.25 7.95 -2.15
CA GLN A 121 3.09 9.38 -1.92
C GLN A 121 2.69 9.66 -0.47
N ASN A 122 1.77 8.87 0.08
CA ASN A 122 1.33 9.02 1.46
C ASN A 122 0.97 7.68 2.10
N ILE A 123 1.07 7.68 3.43
CA ILE A 123 0.70 6.61 4.35
C ILE A 123 -0.27 7.23 5.35
N LYS A 124 -1.40 6.59 5.61
CA LYS A 124 -2.39 7.00 6.61
C LYS A 124 -2.70 5.83 7.51
N LEU A 125 -2.53 5.99 8.83
CA LEU A 125 -3.06 5.03 9.79
C LEU A 125 -4.56 5.24 9.93
N THR A 126 -5.31 4.17 10.14
CA THR A 126 -6.72 4.29 10.51
C THR A 126 -6.83 5.04 11.83
N CYS A 127 -7.67 6.07 11.80
CA CYS A 127 -8.39 6.57 12.94
C CYS A 127 -9.68 5.74 13.07
#